data_AF-A0A2D7FNB6-F1
#
_entry.id   AF-A0A2D7FNB6-F1
#
_cell.length_a   1.000
_cell.length_b   1.000
_cell.length_c   1.000
_cell.angle_alpha   90.00
_cell.angle_beta   90.00
_cell.angle_gamma   90.00
#
_symmetry.space_group_name_H-M   'P 1'
#
loop_
_entity.id
_entity.type
_entity.pdbx_description
1 polymer ?
#
loop_
_entity_poly.entity_id
_entity_poly.type
_entity_poly.pdbx_seq_one_letter_code
_entity_poly.pdbx_strand_id
1 'polypeptide(L)'
;MKFTLSWLHAHLDTKAALSEIVDKLTLIGLEVETLSDPSEIFANFEVAEIIATEPHPEADRLQICTVKSGGGEQKLVCGAPNARAGLIGILAQEGAVIPANGMVLGKAKIRGVESRGMMCSGAELGLSDDHDGIIELSDGAKIGPPAAAALGLDDPMIEIAITPNRPDCLGVRGIARDLAAAGLGTLKPDSIAEIKAEKDDGTMIAVKGDTCPVFAACRIEGVQNTQSPAWLRARLTAIGLKPISALVDITNYISYDRGRPLHVYDADKLTGTVTVRPAKNGERFVALDEETYELRDTDCVIADEKGVLGLAGIMGGLDSGATLETQNVLVECAWFEPVAIALSGRHHNIDSDARYRFERGVDPASVDSGLNLAVQMIVEICGGTVCQPGAAGGGAQGGK
;
A
#
# COMPACT_ATOMS: atom_id res chain seq x y z
N MET A 1 -3.39 -13.04 2.50
CA MET A 1 -2.71 -12.10 1.58
C MET A 1 -3.78 -11.24 0.93
N LYS A 2 -3.64 -9.91 0.95
CA LYS A 2 -4.64 -8.96 0.41
C LYS A 2 -4.06 -8.21 -0.77
N PHE A 3 -4.86 -7.95 -1.79
CA PHE A 3 -4.51 -7.15 -2.96
C PHE A 3 -5.77 -6.67 -3.68
N THR A 4 -5.67 -5.62 -4.50
CA THR A 4 -6.81 -5.14 -5.28
C THR A 4 -6.80 -5.68 -6.71
N LEU A 5 -7.96 -5.67 -7.37
CA LEU A 5 -8.09 -6.13 -8.75
C LEU A 5 -7.23 -5.30 -9.70
N SER A 6 -7.21 -3.98 -9.55
CA SER A 6 -6.37 -3.09 -10.37
C SER A 6 -4.87 -3.36 -10.16
N TRP A 7 -4.46 -3.73 -8.94
CA TRP A 7 -3.08 -4.12 -8.64
C TRP A 7 -2.73 -5.45 -9.30
N LEU A 8 -3.63 -6.44 -9.26
CA LEU A 8 -3.45 -7.68 -10.02
C LEU A 8 -3.29 -7.39 -11.52
N HIS A 9 -4.13 -6.52 -12.08
CA HIS A 9 -4.04 -6.11 -13.49
C HIS A 9 -2.75 -5.37 -13.84
N ALA A 10 -2.04 -4.77 -12.88
CA ALA A 10 -0.71 -4.23 -13.13
C ALA A 10 0.30 -5.32 -13.54
N HIS A 11 0.06 -6.58 -13.11
CA HIS A 11 0.90 -7.73 -13.42
C HIS A 11 0.30 -8.70 -14.45
N LEU A 12 -1.02 -8.76 -14.55
CA LEU A 12 -1.74 -9.72 -15.39
C LEU A 12 -2.57 -9.01 -16.45
N ASP A 13 -2.32 -9.30 -17.72
CA ASP A 13 -3.21 -8.92 -18.81
C ASP A 13 -4.29 -9.98 -19.00
N THR A 14 -5.53 -9.65 -18.64
CA THR A 14 -6.67 -10.56 -18.72
C THR A 14 -7.96 -9.80 -18.97
N LYS A 15 -8.91 -10.48 -19.62
CA LYS A 15 -10.28 -10.01 -19.87
C LYS A 15 -11.31 -10.76 -19.01
N ALA A 16 -10.84 -11.65 -18.15
CA ALA A 16 -11.69 -12.43 -17.27
C ALA A 16 -12.46 -11.51 -16.31
N ALA A 17 -13.71 -11.86 -16.03
CA ALA A 17 -14.48 -11.15 -15.03
C ALA A 17 -13.94 -11.43 -13.62
N LEU A 18 -14.23 -10.56 -12.65
CA LEU A 18 -13.81 -10.74 -11.25
C LEU A 18 -14.23 -12.11 -10.68
N SER A 19 -15.45 -12.55 -10.97
CA SER A 19 -15.95 -13.86 -10.53
C SER A 19 -15.11 -15.01 -11.10
N GLU A 20 -14.71 -14.93 -12.37
CA GLU A 20 -13.86 -15.94 -13.00
C GLU A 20 -12.45 -15.96 -12.40
N ILE A 21 -11.91 -14.80 -12.02
CA ILE A 21 -10.64 -14.68 -11.31
C ILE A 21 -10.73 -15.35 -9.94
N VAL A 22 -11.76 -15.02 -9.15
CA VAL A 22 -12.00 -15.56 -7.79
C VAL A 22 -12.18 -17.08 -7.82
N ASP A 23 -12.99 -17.58 -8.75
CA ASP A 23 -13.21 -19.02 -8.94
C ASP A 23 -11.90 -19.72 -9.33
N LYS A 24 -11.11 -19.11 -10.21
CA LYS A 24 -9.84 -19.67 -10.65
C LYS A 24 -8.80 -19.70 -9.53
N LEU A 25 -8.70 -18.65 -8.72
CA LEU A 25 -7.81 -18.60 -7.56
C LEU A 25 -8.10 -19.78 -6.62
N THR A 26 -9.37 -19.98 -6.26
CA THR A 26 -9.78 -21.10 -5.41
C THR A 26 -9.46 -22.45 -6.05
N LEU A 27 -9.72 -22.60 -7.36
CA LEU A 27 -9.42 -23.84 -8.11
C LEU A 27 -7.93 -24.21 -8.09
N ILE A 28 -7.03 -23.23 -8.09
CA ILE A 28 -5.57 -23.44 -8.06
C ILE A 28 -5.00 -23.49 -6.64
N GLY A 29 -5.85 -23.56 -5.63
CA GLY A 29 -5.46 -23.69 -4.22
C GLY A 29 -5.12 -22.38 -3.52
N LEU A 30 -5.51 -21.24 -4.09
CA LEU A 30 -5.46 -19.91 -3.49
C LEU A 30 -6.88 -19.52 -3.06
N GLU A 31 -7.37 -20.13 -1.99
CA GLU A 31 -8.75 -19.95 -1.51
C GLU A 31 -9.04 -18.48 -1.17
N VAL A 32 -10.10 -17.94 -1.76
CA VAL A 32 -10.56 -16.57 -1.51
C VAL A 32 -11.39 -16.57 -0.22
N GLU A 33 -10.87 -15.93 0.82
CA GLU A 33 -11.55 -15.82 2.13
C GLU A 33 -12.52 -14.64 2.15
N THR A 34 -12.08 -13.49 1.63
CA THR A 34 -12.87 -12.26 1.63
C THR A 34 -12.77 -11.60 0.26
N LEU A 35 -13.93 -11.23 -0.28
CA LEU A 35 -14.03 -10.27 -1.37
C LEU A 35 -14.74 -9.04 -0.81
N SER A 36 -14.06 -7.89 -0.85
CA SER A 36 -14.62 -6.61 -0.43
C SER A 36 -14.68 -5.70 -1.64
N ASP A 37 -15.90 -5.37 -2.06
CA ASP A 37 -16.13 -4.41 -3.15
C ASP A 37 -16.58 -3.07 -2.54
N PRO A 38 -15.71 -2.05 -2.51
CA PRO A 38 -16.09 -0.75 -1.96
C PRO A 38 -17.26 -0.11 -2.70
N SER A 39 -17.55 -0.51 -3.95
CA SER A 39 -18.66 0.03 -4.72
C SER A 39 -20.02 -0.36 -4.16
N GLU A 40 -20.14 -1.45 -3.40
CA GLU A 40 -21.40 -1.85 -2.75
C GLU A 40 -21.88 -0.82 -1.74
N ILE A 41 -20.94 -0.18 -1.03
CA ILE A 41 -21.23 0.91 -0.07
C ILE A 41 -21.85 2.10 -0.81
N PHE A 42 -21.39 2.36 -2.03
CA PHE A 42 -21.78 3.50 -2.84
C PHE A 42 -22.87 3.18 -3.87
N ALA A 43 -23.52 2.02 -3.80
CA ALA A 43 -24.49 1.58 -4.80
C ALA A 43 -25.69 2.54 -4.96
N ASN A 44 -26.08 3.23 -3.88
CA ASN A 44 -27.16 4.24 -3.87
C ASN A 44 -26.64 5.68 -3.99
N PHE A 45 -25.41 5.85 -4.47
CA PHE A 45 -24.79 7.16 -4.67
C PHE A 45 -24.46 7.33 -6.15
N GLU A 46 -24.74 8.50 -6.70
CA GLU A 46 -24.47 8.79 -8.12
C GLU A 46 -23.94 10.22 -8.31
N VAL A 47 -23.28 10.44 -9.44
CA VAL A 47 -22.85 11.78 -9.84
C VAL A 47 -24.06 12.61 -10.25
N ALA A 48 -24.20 13.80 -9.67
CA ALA A 48 -25.32 14.70 -9.94
C ALA A 48 -24.88 16.17 -10.02
N GLU A 49 -25.66 16.96 -10.75
CA GLU A 49 -25.43 18.40 -10.94
C GLU A 49 -26.56 19.19 -10.28
N ILE A 50 -26.21 20.24 -9.53
CA ILE A 50 -27.18 21.24 -9.10
C ILE A 50 -27.48 22.16 -10.28
N ILE A 51 -28.68 22.10 -10.83
CA ILE A 51 -29.07 22.93 -11.99
C ILE A 51 -29.73 24.26 -11.59
N ALA A 52 -30.30 24.33 -10.38
CA ALA A 52 -30.89 25.56 -9.85
C ALA A 52 -30.91 25.57 -8.31
N THR A 53 -30.85 26.75 -7.72
CA THR A 53 -30.89 26.97 -6.27
C THR A 53 -31.84 28.12 -5.92
N GLU A 54 -32.74 27.90 -4.97
CA GLU A 54 -33.69 28.90 -4.46
C GLU A 54 -33.60 28.99 -2.92
N PRO A 55 -33.75 30.17 -2.30
CA PRO A 55 -33.75 30.28 -0.84
C PRO A 55 -34.95 29.53 -0.23
N HIS A 56 -34.75 28.88 0.91
CA HIS A 56 -35.83 28.16 1.58
C HIS A 56 -36.83 29.15 2.21
N PRO A 57 -38.15 29.02 1.98
CA PRO A 57 -39.15 30.00 2.40
C PRO A 57 -39.28 30.14 3.94
N GLU A 58 -38.90 29.10 4.67
CA GLU A 58 -38.99 29.03 6.14
C GLU A 58 -37.63 28.87 6.85
N ALA A 59 -36.49 29.07 6.17
CA ALA A 59 -35.17 28.92 6.79
C ALA A 59 -34.05 29.71 6.10
N ASP A 60 -33.42 30.62 6.82
CA ASP A 60 -32.38 31.52 6.28
C ASP A 60 -31.06 30.83 5.91
N ARG A 61 -30.79 29.65 6.47
CA ARG A 61 -29.56 28.88 6.25
C ARG A 61 -29.73 27.68 5.31
N LEU A 62 -30.92 27.51 4.75
CA LEU A 62 -31.22 26.39 3.86
C LEU A 62 -31.60 26.92 2.47
N GLN A 63 -31.30 26.12 1.46
CA GLN A 63 -31.69 26.36 0.09
C GLN A 63 -32.36 25.11 -0.49
N ILE A 64 -33.25 25.33 -1.45
CA ILE A 64 -33.88 24.29 -2.24
C ILE A 64 -33.05 24.16 -3.52
N CYS A 65 -32.38 23.04 -3.68
CA CYS A 65 -31.60 22.71 -4.87
C CYS A 65 -32.45 21.85 -5.79
N THR A 66 -32.53 22.20 -7.07
CA THR A 66 -32.98 21.28 -8.13
C THR A 66 -31.74 20.59 -8.67
N VAL A 67 -31.72 19.26 -8.59
CA VAL A 67 -30.56 18.42 -8.88
C VAL A 67 -30.91 17.46 -10.00
N LYS A 68 -30.05 17.40 -11.01
CA LYS A 68 -30.13 16.49 -12.14
C LYS A 68 -29.21 15.29 -11.92
N SER A 69 -29.75 14.09 -12.01
CA SER A 69 -29.01 12.84 -11.85
C SER A 69 -29.41 11.81 -12.93
N GLY A 70 -28.93 10.56 -12.83
CA GLY A 70 -29.29 9.49 -13.77
C GLY A 70 -30.79 9.15 -13.76
N GLY A 71 -31.44 9.34 -12.62
CA GLY A 71 -32.89 9.16 -12.44
C GLY A 71 -33.77 10.33 -12.89
N GLY A 72 -33.18 11.44 -13.34
CA GLY A 72 -33.89 12.66 -13.75
C GLY A 72 -33.68 13.82 -12.78
N GLU A 73 -34.60 14.77 -12.77
CA GLU A 73 -34.54 15.95 -11.91
C GLU A 73 -35.31 15.75 -10.60
N GLN A 74 -34.71 16.10 -9.48
CA GLN A 74 -35.35 16.09 -8.18
C GLN A 74 -34.99 17.30 -7.34
N LYS A 75 -35.88 17.64 -6.39
CA LYS A 75 -35.65 18.71 -5.43
C LYS A 75 -35.16 18.15 -4.10
N LEU A 76 -34.15 18.79 -3.54
CA LEU A 76 -33.64 18.50 -2.20
C LEU A 76 -33.34 19.79 -1.45
N VAL A 77 -33.38 19.71 -0.13
CA VAL A 77 -33.01 20.83 0.75
C VAL A 77 -31.54 20.65 1.12
N CYS A 78 -30.73 21.67 0.85
CA CYS A 78 -29.30 21.67 1.14
C CYS A 78 -28.94 22.84 2.08
N GLY A 79 -28.07 22.57 3.05
CA GLY A 79 -27.52 23.59 3.95
C GLY A 79 -26.04 23.92 3.67
N ALA A 80 -25.43 23.27 2.69
CA ALA A 80 -24.02 23.47 2.39
C ALA A 80 -23.78 24.89 1.82
N PRO A 81 -22.73 25.60 2.28
CA PRO A 81 -22.48 26.98 1.86
C PRO A 81 -22.04 27.07 0.40
N ASN A 82 -21.48 26.00 -0.16
CA ASN A 82 -21.00 25.95 -1.54
C ASN A 82 -22.05 25.49 -2.56
N ALA A 83 -23.26 25.10 -2.14
CA ALA A 83 -24.33 24.71 -3.05
C ALA A 83 -24.74 25.88 -3.96
N ARG A 84 -24.55 25.68 -5.27
CA ARG A 84 -24.79 26.65 -6.34
C ARG A 84 -25.12 25.93 -7.65
N ALA A 85 -25.81 26.61 -8.57
CA ALA A 85 -26.04 26.09 -9.91
C ALA A 85 -24.70 25.82 -10.64
N GLY A 86 -24.62 24.70 -11.36
CA GLY A 86 -23.44 24.20 -12.06
C GLY A 86 -22.49 23.37 -11.20
N LEU A 87 -22.72 23.24 -9.88
CA LEU A 87 -21.90 22.37 -9.03
C LEU A 87 -22.20 20.90 -9.34
N ILE A 88 -21.17 20.15 -9.73
CA ILE A 88 -21.24 18.70 -9.88
C ILE A 88 -20.65 18.04 -8.63
N GLY A 89 -21.41 17.13 -8.03
CA GLY A 89 -21.00 16.41 -6.82
C GLY A 89 -21.64 15.04 -6.74
N ILE A 90 -21.68 14.48 -5.53
CA ILE A 90 -22.27 13.17 -5.27
C ILE A 90 -23.61 13.33 -4.57
N LEU A 91 -24.62 12.69 -5.14
CA LEU A 91 -25.97 12.60 -4.63
C LEU A 91 -26.19 11.24 -4.00
N ALA A 92 -26.53 11.23 -2.72
CA ALA A 92 -27.06 10.06 -2.03
C ALA A 92 -28.57 9.98 -2.22
N GLN A 93 -29.03 8.86 -2.78
CA GLN A 93 -30.44 8.60 -3.03
C GLN A 93 -31.19 8.16 -1.76
N GLU A 94 -32.51 8.15 -1.83
CA GLU A 94 -33.34 7.50 -0.80
C GLU A 94 -32.92 6.03 -0.62
N GLY A 95 -32.74 5.59 0.62
CA GLY A 95 -32.24 4.27 0.97
C GLY A 95 -30.71 4.16 1.02
N ALA A 96 -29.96 5.21 0.67
CA ALA A 96 -28.51 5.23 0.86
C ALA A 96 -28.15 5.22 2.35
N VAL A 97 -27.11 4.47 2.71
CA VAL A 97 -26.53 4.46 4.06
C VAL A 97 -25.30 5.35 4.04
N ILE A 98 -25.31 6.42 4.84
CA ILE A 98 -24.20 7.38 4.88
C ILE A 98 -22.98 6.74 5.56
N PRO A 99 -21.84 6.58 4.85
CA PRO A 99 -20.66 5.88 5.37
C PRO A 99 -20.17 6.40 6.72
N ALA A 100 -20.18 7.72 6.94
CA ALA A 100 -19.61 8.34 8.14
C ALA A 100 -20.33 7.99 9.45
N ASN A 101 -21.64 7.76 9.41
CA ASN A 101 -22.46 7.64 10.62
C ASN A 101 -23.50 6.50 10.57
N GLY A 102 -23.59 5.75 9.46
CA GLY A 102 -24.54 4.66 9.28
C GLY A 102 -25.99 5.10 9.14
N MET A 103 -26.27 6.39 8.95
CA MET A 103 -27.62 6.92 8.80
C MET A 103 -28.23 6.46 7.48
N VAL A 104 -29.42 5.85 7.52
CA VAL A 104 -30.19 5.51 6.32
C VAL A 104 -31.01 6.72 5.89
N LEU A 105 -30.81 7.19 4.65
CA LEU A 105 -31.63 8.26 4.08
C LEU A 105 -33.04 7.77 3.78
N GLY A 106 -34.03 8.50 4.24
CA GLY A 106 -35.44 8.32 3.86
C GLY A 106 -36.02 9.62 3.31
N LYS A 107 -37.29 9.59 2.88
CA LYS A 107 -38.02 10.81 2.55
C LYS A 107 -38.15 11.70 3.78
N ALA A 108 -37.58 12.89 3.70
CA ALA A 108 -37.67 13.89 4.74
C ALA A 108 -38.54 15.06 4.28
N LYS A 109 -39.35 15.59 5.20
CA LYS A 109 -40.03 16.88 5.00
C LYS A 109 -39.38 17.89 5.93
N ILE A 110 -38.51 18.73 5.36
CA ILE A 110 -37.76 19.73 6.11
C ILE A 110 -38.53 21.04 5.99
N ARG A 111 -39.12 21.50 7.11
CA ARG A 111 -39.87 22.77 7.19
C ARG A 111 -40.86 22.95 6.03
N GLY A 112 -41.69 21.93 5.81
CA GLY A 112 -42.75 21.96 4.80
C GLY A 112 -42.32 21.54 3.38
N VAL A 113 -41.02 21.51 3.06
CA VAL A 113 -40.50 21.13 1.75
C VAL A 113 -40.06 19.66 1.74
N GLU A 114 -40.51 18.91 0.75
CA GLU A 114 -40.09 17.52 0.55
C GLU A 114 -38.65 17.48 -0.01
N SER A 115 -37.76 16.73 0.63
CA SER A 115 -36.38 16.53 0.20
C SER A 115 -36.17 15.07 -0.17
N ARG A 116 -35.74 14.82 -1.41
CA ARG A 116 -35.47 13.48 -1.95
C ARG A 116 -33.98 13.31 -2.18
N GLY A 117 -33.30 12.75 -1.18
CA GLY A 117 -31.85 12.56 -1.19
C GLY A 117 -31.06 13.71 -0.56
N MET A 118 -29.74 13.64 -0.71
CA MET A 118 -28.77 14.54 -0.08
C MET A 118 -27.51 14.68 -0.95
N MET A 119 -27.06 15.92 -1.19
CA MET A 119 -25.72 16.16 -1.75
C MET A 119 -24.68 16.00 -0.65
N CYS A 120 -23.66 15.17 -0.88
CA CYS A 120 -22.73 14.74 0.16
C CYS A 120 -21.43 15.53 0.17
N SER A 121 -20.88 15.73 1.37
CA SER A 121 -19.51 16.16 1.64
C SER A 121 -18.51 15.00 1.56
N GLY A 122 -17.20 15.32 1.53
CA GLY A 122 -16.15 14.32 1.64
C GLY A 122 -16.20 13.55 2.96
N ALA A 123 -16.51 14.23 4.07
CA ALA A 123 -16.71 13.62 5.37
C ALA A 123 -17.87 12.63 5.41
N GLU A 124 -19.04 12.98 4.87
CA GLU A 124 -20.20 12.07 4.85
C GLU A 124 -19.93 10.79 4.07
N LEU A 125 -19.15 10.89 2.97
CA LEU A 125 -18.70 9.75 2.17
C LEU A 125 -17.55 8.96 2.81
N GLY A 126 -16.99 9.44 3.93
CA GLY A 126 -15.85 8.81 4.60
C GLY A 126 -14.51 8.98 3.87
N LEU A 127 -14.38 10.00 3.02
CA LEU A 127 -13.21 10.21 2.15
C LEU A 127 -12.23 11.25 2.69
N SER A 128 -12.69 12.14 3.57
CA SER A 128 -11.88 13.18 4.21
C SER A 128 -12.50 13.60 5.53
N ASP A 129 -11.77 14.38 6.34
CA ASP A 129 -12.34 15.03 7.53
C ASP A 129 -13.06 16.35 7.20
N ASP A 130 -13.16 16.68 5.91
CA ASP A 130 -13.73 17.93 5.42
C ASP A 130 -15.26 17.90 5.43
N HIS A 131 -15.83 18.79 6.25
CA HIS A 131 -17.26 18.98 6.47
C HIS A 131 -17.73 20.37 5.99
N ASP A 132 -16.88 21.12 5.29
CA ASP A 132 -17.13 22.52 4.93
C ASP A 132 -18.12 22.67 3.76
N GLY A 133 -18.38 21.61 2.99
CA GLY A 133 -19.32 21.66 1.87
C GLY A 133 -19.48 20.36 1.09
N ILE A 134 -20.28 20.43 0.02
CA ILE A 134 -20.49 19.33 -0.94
C ILE A 134 -19.16 19.03 -1.63
N ILE A 135 -18.85 17.75 -1.83
CA ILE A 135 -17.69 17.34 -2.63
C ILE A 135 -17.86 17.83 -4.08
N GLU A 136 -16.89 18.62 -4.56
CA GLU A 136 -16.92 19.15 -5.92
C GLU A 136 -16.11 18.24 -6.85
N LEU A 137 -16.79 17.69 -7.86
CA LEU A 137 -16.17 16.98 -8.96
C LEU A 137 -15.84 17.96 -10.09
N SER A 138 -14.92 17.57 -10.98
CA SER A 138 -14.57 18.38 -12.16
C SER A 138 -15.80 18.64 -13.05
N ASP A 139 -15.89 19.84 -13.63
CA ASP A 139 -17.00 20.28 -14.52
C ASP A 139 -17.28 19.36 -15.72
N GLY A 140 -16.36 18.45 -16.08
CA GLY A 140 -16.53 17.46 -17.15
C GLY A 140 -17.07 16.10 -16.69
N ALA A 141 -17.41 15.93 -15.40
CA ALA A 141 -17.90 14.66 -14.87
C ALA A 141 -19.27 14.32 -15.48
N LYS A 142 -19.42 13.07 -15.94
CA LYS A 142 -20.68 12.58 -16.48
C LYS A 142 -21.70 12.44 -15.35
N ILE A 143 -22.89 12.97 -15.55
CA ILE A 143 -24.03 12.87 -14.61
C ILE A 143 -24.70 11.49 -14.74
N GLY A 144 -24.99 10.84 -13.62
CA GLY A 144 -25.71 9.56 -13.53
C GLY A 144 -24.88 8.29 -13.25
N PRO A 145 -23.58 8.18 -13.60
CA PRO A 145 -22.76 7.05 -13.15
C PRO A 145 -22.72 6.89 -11.63
N PRO A 146 -22.56 5.65 -11.12
CA PRO A 146 -22.36 5.39 -9.70
C PRO A 146 -21.17 6.18 -9.13
N ALA A 147 -21.32 6.65 -7.89
CA ALA A 147 -20.30 7.44 -7.22
C ALA A 147 -18.98 6.68 -7.08
N ALA A 148 -19.02 5.37 -6.85
CA ALA A 148 -17.83 4.54 -6.72
C ALA A 148 -16.87 4.73 -7.90
N ALA A 149 -17.36 4.57 -9.14
CA ALA A 149 -16.55 4.72 -10.34
C ALA A 149 -16.05 6.16 -10.54
N ALA A 150 -16.87 7.16 -10.20
CA ALA A 150 -16.48 8.57 -10.31
C ALA A 150 -15.40 8.97 -9.29
N LEU A 151 -15.37 8.31 -8.14
CA LEU A 151 -14.45 8.56 -7.05
C LEU A 151 -13.24 7.62 -7.05
N GLY A 152 -13.18 6.65 -7.98
CA GLY A 152 -12.14 5.61 -8.02
C GLY A 152 -12.23 4.63 -6.84
N LEU A 153 -13.42 4.40 -6.31
CA LEU A 153 -13.75 3.49 -5.21
C LEU A 153 -14.43 2.21 -5.73
N ASP A 154 -14.10 1.81 -6.96
CA ASP A 154 -14.61 0.64 -7.66
C ASP A 154 -13.53 -0.40 -7.91
N ASP A 155 -12.50 -0.44 -7.04
CA ASP A 155 -11.42 -1.42 -7.08
C ASP A 155 -11.60 -2.46 -5.96
N PRO A 156 -12.12 -3.66 -6.27
CA PRO A 156 -12.35 -4.70 -5.29
C PRO A 156 -11.05 -5.18 -4.66
N MET A 157 -11.07 -5.36 -3.34
CA MET A 157 -10.01 -6.03 -2.60
C MET A 157 -10.32 -7.53 -2.52
N ILE A 158 -9.33 -8.35 -2.83
CA ILE A 158 -9.37 -9.80 -2.75
C ILE A 158 -8.41 -10.22 -1.63
N GLU A 159 -8.91 -11.00 -0.68
CA GLU A 159 -8.12 -11.64 0.37
C GLU A 159 -8.09 -13.14 0.13
N ILE A 160 -6.88 -13.70 0.08
CA ILE A 160 -6.67 -15.13 -0.09
C ILE A 160 -5.93 -15.74 1.10
N ALA A 161 -6.34 -16.95 1.47
CA ALA A 161 -5.62 -17.82 2.38
C ALA A 161 -4.40 -18.39 1.66
N ILE A 162 -3.21 -18.16 2.23
CA ILE A 162 -1.97 -18.71 1.69
C ILE A 162 -1.52 -19.87 2.56
N THR A 163 -1.48 -21.06 1.96
CA THR A 163 -0.94 -22.26 2.60
C THR A 163 0.59 -22.13 2.75
N PRO A 164 1.20 -22.70 3.82
CA PRO A 164 2.64 -22.52 4.08
C PRO A 164 3.58 -22.97 2.95
N ASN A 165 3.12 -23.87 2.07
CA ASN A 165 3.88 -24.35 0.91
C ASN A 165 3.79 -23.43 -0.32
N ARG A 166 3.10 -22.29 -0.23
CA ARG A 166 2.93 -21.31 -1.32
C ARG A 166 3.52 -19.93 -1.02
N PRO A 167 4.79 -19.83 -0.54
CA PRO A 167 5.42 -18.53 -0.27
C PRO A 167 5.53 -17.64 -1.51
N ASP A 168 5.60 -18.24 -2.69
CA ASP A 168 5.62 -17.57 -3.98
C ASP A 168 4.38 -16.68 -4.22
N CYS A 169 3.25 -17.00 -3.60
CA CYS A 169 2.00 -16.25 -3.67
C CYS A 169 1.84 -15.19 -2.56
N LEU A 170 2.91 -14.92 -1.78
CA LEU A 170 2.95 -13.79 -0.83
C LEU A 170 3.29 -12.44 -1.50
N GLY A 171 3.34 -12.44 -2.83
CA GLY A 171 3.40 -11.25 -3.66
C GLY A 171 2.34 -11.27 -4.76
N VAL A 172 1.77 -10.12 -5.11
CA VAL A 172 0.78 -9.98 -6.21
C VAL A 172 1.33 -10.52 -7.53
N ARG A 173 2.62 -10.32 -7.80
CA ARG A 173 3.31 -10.88 -8.98
C ARG A 173 3.26 -12.40 -9.03
N GLY A 174 3.38 -13.07 -7.88
CA GLY A 174 3.30 -14.53 -7.79
C GLY A 174 1.89 -15.05 -8.09
N ILE A 175 0.88 -14.39 -7.52
CA ILE A 175 -0.53 -14.69 -7.78
C ILE A 175 -0.87 -14.50 -9.26
N ALA A 176 -0.41 -13.39 -9.86
CA ALA A 176 -0.56 -13.12 -11.29
C ALA A 176 0.10 -14.21 -12.16
N ARG A 177 1.28 -14.69 -11.76
CA ARG A 177 2.01 -15.76 -12.46
C ARG A 177 1.23 -17.08 -12.43
N ASP A 178 0.65 -17.40 -11.28
CA ASP A 178 -0.19 -18.58 -11.09
C ASP A 178 -1.46 -18.54 -11.95
N LEU A 179 -2.17 -17.42 -11.95
CA LEU A 179 -3.35 -17.22 -12.80
C LEU A 179 -3.01 -17.30 -14.30
N ALA A 180 -1.89 -16.71 -14.72
CA ALA A 180 -1.41 -16.82 -16.10
C ALA A 180 -1.08 -18.28 -16.47
N ALA A 181 -0.37 -19.01 -15.59
CA ALA A 181 -0.07 -20.42 -15.78
C ALA A 181 -1.33 -21.30 -15.84
N ALA A 182 -2.39 -20.90 -15.13
CA ALA A 182 -3.70 -21.54 -15.15
C ALA A 182 -4.59 -21.13 -16.35
N GLY A 183 -4.04 -20.35 -17.28
CA GLY A 183 -4.68 -19.95 -18.54
C GLY A 183 -5.59 -18.72 -18.44
N LEU A 184 -5.55 -17.96 -17.34
CA LEU A 184 -6.43 -16.82 -17.10
C LEU A 184 -5.82 -15.46 -17.53
N GLY A 185 -5.13 -15.44 -18.68
CA GLY A 185 -4.48 -14.25 -19.22
C GLY A 185 -3.00 -14.45 -19.48
N THR A 186 -2.27 -13.35 -19.63
CA THR A 186 -0.82 -13.34 -19.88
C THR A 186 -0.12 -12.51 -18.82
N LEU A 187 0.94 -13.05 -18.22
CA LEU A 187 1.78 -12.31 -17.29
C LEU A 187 2.49 -11.18 -18.05
N LYS A 188 2.30 -9.94 -17.61
CA LYS A 188 2.96 -8.77 -18.20
C LYS A 188 4.48 -8.87 -18.01
N PRO A 189 5.30 -8.40 -18.96
CA PRO A 189 6.75 -8.39 -18.80
C PRO A 189 7.16 -7.55 -17.60
N ASP A 190 8.27 -7.90 -16.97
CA ASP A 190 8.82 -7.10 -15.88
C ASP A 190 9.52 -5.86 -16.44
N SER A 191 9.29 -4.70 -15.83
CA SER A 191 9.86 -3.41 -16.27
C SER A 191 10.89 -2.88 -15.26
N ILE A 192 11.69 -3.78 -14.68
CA ILE A 192 12.72 -3.43 -13.70
C ILE A 192 13.99 -3.05 -14.44
N ALA A 193 14.42 -1.80 -14.29
CA ALA A 193 15.68 -1.34 -14.85
C ALA A 193 16.87 -1.75 -13.97
N GLU A 194 18.00 -2.06 -14.58
CA GLU A 194 19.26 -2.21 -13.84
C GLU A 194 19.66 -0.87 -13.21
N ILE A 195 20.24 -0.93 -12.01
CA ILE A 195 20.78 0.25 -11.32
C ILE A 195 21.91 0.85 -12.15
N LYS A 196 21.79 2.16 -12.43
CA LYS A 196 22.84 2.95 -13.05
C LYS A 196 23.48 3.82 -11.97
N ALA A 197 24.63 3.40 -11.47
CA ALA A 197 25.38 4.19 -10.51
C ALA A 197 25.91 5.49 -11.15
N GLU A 198 25.77 6.59 -10.43
CA GLU A 198 26.27 7.91 -10.79
C GLU A 198 27.54 8.28 -10.00
N LYS A 199 27.79 7.57 -8.89
CA LYS A 199 28.97 7.71 -8.04
C LYS A 199 29.57 6.34 -7.70
N ASP A 200 30.89 6.32 -7.55
CA ASP A 200 31.68 5.13 -7.21
C ASP A 200 32.02 5.05 -5.70
N ASP A 201 31.28 5.79 -4.87
CA ASP A 201 31.32 5.68 -3.41
C ASP A 201 30.61 4.39 -2.99
N GLY A 202 31.41 3.31 -2.97
CA GLY A 202 30.94 1.97 -2.69
C GLY A 202 30.14 1.84 -1.39
N THR A 203 29.08 1.06 -1.46
CA THR A 203 28.25 0.71 -0.30
C THR A 203 28.99 -0.30 0.58
N MET A 204 29.47 0.13 1.77
CA MET A 204 30.28 -0.70 2.66
C MET A 204 29.43 -1.69 3.46
N ILE A 205 29.33 -2.91 2.96
CA ILE A 205 28.57 -4.01 3.57
C ILE A 205 29.42 -5.26 3.78
N ALA A 206 29.07 -6.05 4.79
CA ALA A 206 29.70 -7.33 5.08
C ALA A 206 28.68 -8.35 5.59
N VAL A 207 28.98 -9.63 5.37
CA VAL A 207 28.21 -10.76 5.92
C VAL A 207 29.16 -11.63 6.73
N LYS A 208 28.72 -12.02 7.93
CA LYS A 208 29.37 -12.99 8.81
C LYS A 208 28.34 -14.04 9.21
N GLY A 209 28.70 -15.32 9.12
CA GLY A 209 27.80 -16.44 9.40
C GLY A 209 26.94 -16.83 8.20
N ASP A 210 26.07 -17.82 8.42
CA ASP A 210 25.39 -18.54 7.33
C ASP A 210 23.89 -18.20 7.20
N THR A 211 23.33 -17.42 8.14
CA THR A 211 21.89 -17.07 8.15
C THR A 211 21.50 -16.15 7.00
N CYS A 212 22.44 -15.38 6.45
CA CYS A 212 22.21 -14.48 5.32
C CYS A 212 23.24 -14.71 4.21
N PRO A 213 23.05 -15.73 3.36
CA PRO A 213 23.95 -16.01 2.23
C PRO A 213 24.08 -14.88 1.21
N VAL A 214 23.08 -14.01 1.08
CA VAL A 214 23.08 -12.90 0.11
C VAL A 214 22.51 -11.66 0.77
N PHE A 215 23.33 -10.62 0.84
CA PHE A 215 22.96 -9.29 1.31
C PHE A 215 23.40 -8.25 0.28
N ALA A 216 22.44 -7.57 -0.33
CA ALA A 216 22.69 -6.50 -1.28
C ALA A 216 22.20 -5.17 -0.71
N ALA A 217 22.90 -4.09 -1.03
CA ALA A 217 22.50 -2.77 -0.62
C ALA A 217 22.89 -1.70 -1.64
N CYS A 218 22.13 -0.61 -1.66
CA CYS A 218 22.41 0.55 -2.49
C CYS A 218 22.23 1.83 -1.68
N ARG A 219 23.28 2.65 -1.65
CA ARG A 219 23.18 4.02 -1.11
C ARG A 219 22.59 4.96 -2.16
N ILE A 220 21.72 5.87 -1.72
CA ILE A 220 21.18 6.96 -2.54
C ILE A 220 21.29 8.25 -1.73
N GLU A 221 21.89 9.28 -2.33
CA GLU A 221 22.16 10.54 -1.66
C GLU A 221 21.27 11.68 -2.13
N GLY A 222 20.93 12.60 -1.24
CA GLY A 222 20.12 13.78 -1.55
C GLY A 222 18.69 13.45 -2.00
N VAL A 223 18.08 12.39 -1.45
CA VAL A 223 16.66 12.10 -1.65
C VAL A 223 15.79 13.15 -0.97
N GLN A 224 14.63 13.44 -1.55
CA GLN A 224 13.58 14.22 -0.91
C GLN A 224 12.51 13.25 -0.40
N ASN A 225 12.62 12.82 0.86
CA ASN A 225 11.57 11.99 1.44
C ASN A 225 10.28 12.83 1.61
N THR A 226 9.15 12.27 1.19
CA THR A 226 7.87 12.97 1.10
C THR A 226 6.72 12.03 1.47
N GLN A 227 5.49 12.53 1.43
CA GLN A 227 4.34 11.64 1.40
C GLN A 227 4.30 10.88 0.07
N SER A 228 4.05 9.59 0.14
CA SER A 228 3.90 8.71 -1.03
C SER A 228 2.87 9.22 -2.03
N PRO A 229 3.05 9.03 -3.35
CA PRO A 229 2.04 9.36 -4.35
C PRO A 229 0.68 8.72 -4.06
N ALA A 230 -0.41 9.35 -4.51
CA ALA A 230 -1.77 8.94 -4.19
C ALA A 230 -2.07 7.45 -4.53
N TRP A 231 -1.58 6.98 -5.67
CA TRP A 231 -1.76 5.58 -6.10
C TRP A 231 -1.09 4.57 -5.15
N LEU A 232 0.08 4.91 -4.61
CA LEU A 232 0.84 4.04 -3.71
C LEU A 232 0.14 3.95 -2.36
N ARG A 233 -0.29 5.11 -1.83
CA ARG A 233 -1.09 5.18 -0.61
C ARG A 233 -2.40 4.41 -0.74
N ALA A 234 -3.11 4.56 -1.86
CA ALA A 234 -4.37 3.88 -2.10
C ALA A 234 -4.21 2.34 -2.05
N ARG A 235 -3.17 1.80 -2.70
CA ARG A 235 -2.89 0.35 -2.66
C ARG A 235 -2.56 -0.16 -1.27
N LEU A 236 -1.74 0.57 -0.51
CA LEU A 236 -1.35 0.19 0.86
C LEU A 236 -2.56 0.26 1.81
N THR A 237 -3.34 1.34 1.76
CA THR A 237 -4.56 1.49 2.57
C THR A 237 -5.58 0.39 2.26
N ALA A 238 -5.76 0.04 0.98
CA ALA A 238 -6.71 -1.00 0.56
C ALA A 238 -6.41 -2.39 1.16
N ILE A 239 -5.14 -2.66 1.49
CA ILE A 239 -4.72 -3.92 2.14
C ILE A 239 -4.58 -3.79 3.66
N GLY A 240 -4.95 -2.64 4.23
CA GLY A 240 -4.94 -2.37 5.66
C GLY A 240 -3.63 -1.79 6.21
N LEU A 241 -2.68 -1.40 5.36
CA LEU A 241 -1.46 -0.73 5.78
C LEU A 241 -1.66 0.78 5.86
N LYS A 242 -1.10 1.39 6.92
CA LYS A 242 -1.07 2.85 7.06
C LYS A 242 0.14 3.41 6.30
N PRO A 243 -0.05 4.31 5.31
CA PRO A 243 1.06 5.01 4.67
C PRO A 243 1.85 5.88 5.68
N ILE A 244 3.18 5.87 5.56
CA ILE A 244 4.10 6.56 6.50
C ILE A 244 4.92 7.63 5.77
N SER A 245 5.74 7.22 4.82
CA SER A 245 6.57 8.10 3.98
C SER A 245 6.92 7.36 2.69
N ALA A 246 7.29 8.08 1.64
CA ALA A 246 7.63 7.48 0.34
C ALA A 246 8.65 6.35 0.46
N LEU A 247 9.73 6.54 1.23
CA LEU A 247 10.76 5.52 1.42
C LEU A 247 10.22 4.23 2.07
N VAL A 248 9.46 4.36 3.16
CA VAL A 248 8.90 3.21 3.91
C VAL A 248 7.77 2.54 3.13
N ASP A 249 6.95 3.33 2.45
CA ASP A 249 5.83 2.84 1.68
C ASP A 249 6.29 2.09 0.43
N ILE A 250 7.41 2.48 -0.18
CA ILE A 250 8.03 1.74 -1.30
C ILE A 250 8.46 0.35 -0.84
N THR A 251 9.13 0.21 0.30
CA THR A 251 9.57 -1.11 0.79
C THR A 251 8.39 -1.99 1.20
N ASN A 252 7.38 -1.41 1.87
CA ASN A 252 6.12 -2.10 2.17
C ASN A 252 5.40 -2.54 0.90
N TYR A 253 5.31 -1.66 -0.10
CA TYR A 253 4.70 -1.98 -1.37
C TYR A 253 5.41 -3.11 -2.09
N ILE A 254 6.74 -3.09 -2.19
CA ILE A 254 7.49 -4.18 -2.85
C ILE A 254 7.34 -5.51 -2.08
N SER A 255 7.21 -5.46 -0.75
CA SER A 255 6.93 -6.65 0.07
C SER A 255 5.64 -7.34 -0.35
N TYR A 256 4.60 -6.59 -0.69
CA TYR A 256 3.32 -7.12 -1.15
C TYR A 256 3.24 -7.30 -2.66
N ASP A 257 3.93 -6.47 -3.45
CA ASP A 257 3.95 -6.53 -4.91
C ASP A 257 4.72 -7.76 -5.39
N ARG A 258 5.90 -7.99 -4.79
CA ARG A 258 6.89 -8.99 -5.21
C ARG A 258 7.11 -10.12 -4.21
N GLY A 259 6.52 -10.05 -3.01
CA GLY A 259 6.80 -11.00 -1.94
C GLY A 259 8.21 -10.85 -1.37
N ARG A 260 8.86 -9.69 -1.58
CA ARG A 260 10.24 -9.42 -1.20
C ARG A 260 10.27 -8.31 -0.15
N PRO A 261 10.46 -8.63 1.14
CA PRO A 261 10.70 -7.60 2.14
C PRO A 261 12.04 -6.92 1.90
N LEU A 262 12.05 -5.60 2.09
CA LEU A 262 13.23 -4.73 2.05
C LEU A 262 13.23 -3.83 3.28
N HIS A 263 14.38 -3.22 3.54
CA HIS A 263 14.51 -2.19 4.55
C HIS A 263 15.20 -0.94 3.97
N VAL A 264 14.92 0.21 4.58
CA VAL A 264 15.57 1.48 4.22
C VAL A 264 16.06 2.15 5.50
N TYR A 265 17.36 2.34 5.57
CA TYR A 265 18.02 3.02 6.68
C TYR A 265 18.25 4.48 6.35
N ASP A 266 18.24 5.33 7.37
CA ASP A 266 18.82 6.67 7.27
C ASP A 266 20.35 6.54 7.27
N ALA A 267 20.97 6.78 6.12
CA ALA A 267 22.41 6.58 5.94
C ALA A 267 23.25 7.56 6.75
N ASP A 268 22.69 8.71 7.17
CA ASP A 268 23.40 9.68 8.00
C ASP A 268 23.48 9.22 9.47
N LYS A 269 22.66 8.23 9.86
CA LYS A 269 22.67 7.62 11.19
C LYS A 269 23.57 6.39 11.28
N LEU A 270 24.09 5.89 10.15
CA LEU A 270 24.94 4.72 10.08
C LEU A 270 26.41 5.07 10.32
N THR A 271 27.13 4.17 10.99
CA THR A 271 28.55 4.32 11.32
C THR A 271 29.37 3.16 10.76
N GLY A 272 30.24 3.44 9.79
CA GLY A 272 31.18 2.46 9.26
C GLY A 272 30.51 1.39 8.38
N THR A 273 30.95 0.13 8.51
CA THR A 273 30.48 -0.98 7.67
C THR A 273 29.21 -1.63 8.22
N VAL A 274 28.14 -1.68 7.42
CA VAL A 274 26.93 -2.42 7.79
C VAL A 274 27.18 -3.92 7.63
N THR A 275 27.10 -4.64 8.74
CA THR A 275 27.44 -6.06 8.84
C THR A 275 26.23 -6.87 9.25
N VAL A 276 25.86 -7.85 8.42
CA VAL A 276 24.98 -8.94 8.85
C VAL A 276 25.81 -9.95 9.63
N ARG A 277 25.40 -10.27 10.85
CA ARG A 277 26.15 -11.17 11.74
C ARG A 277 25.27 -11.85 12.78
N PRO A 278 25.75 -12.92 13.43
CA PRO A 278 25.17 -13.36 14.70
C PRO A 278 25.19 -12.23 15.74
N ALA A 279 24.14 -12.15 16.53
CA ALA A 279 24.09 -11.26 17.68
C ALA A 279 25.08 -11.74 18.75
N LYS A 280 25.47 -10.85 19.67
CA LYS A 280 26.15 -11.25 20.90
C LYS A 280 25.08 -11.59 21.94
N ASN A 281 25.30 -12.63 22.73
CA ASN A 281 24.35 -12.97 23.79
C ASN A 281 24.22 -11.80 24.80
N GLY A 282 22.98 -11.37 25.05
CA GLY A 282 22.66 -10.20 25.88
C GLY A 282 22.79 -8.84 25.16
N GLU A 283 23.07 -8.84 23.84
CA GLU A 283 23.02 -7.61 23.02
C GLU A 283 21.57 -7.10 22.96
N ARG A 284 21.38 -5.77 22.96
CA ARG A 284 20.05 -5.17 23.00
C ARG A 284 19.87 -4.12 21.92
N PHE A 285 18.65 -3.96 21.44
CA PHE A 285 18.26 -2.86 20.56
C PHE A 285 16.81 -2.46 20.83
N VAL A 286 16.48 -1.20 20.49
CA VAL A 286 15.11 -0.69 20.49
C VAL A 286 14.57 -0.85 19.08
N ALA A 287 13.46 -1.56 18.93
CA ALA A 287 12.82 -1.83 17.66
C ALA A 287 11.81 -0.73 17.27
N LEU A 288 11.33 -0.77 16.02
CA LEU A 288 10.36 0.19 15.48
C LEU A 288 9.00 0.16 16.17
N ASP A 289 8.68 -0.89 16.91
CA ASP A 289 7.50 -1.00 17.79
C ASP A 289 7.73 -0.39 19.18
N GLU A 290 8.85 0.31 19.37
CA GLU A 290 9.29 0.97 20.61
C GLU A 290 9.64 0.00 21.75
N GLU A 291 9.63 -1.32 21.49
CA GLU A 291 10.04 -2.33 22.45
C GLU A 291 11.55 -2.57 22.43
N THR A 292 12.09 -2.98 23.58
CA THR A 292 13.52 -3.34 23.71
C THR A 292 13.68 -4.85 23.74
N TYR A 293 14.43 -5.39 22.79
CA TYR A 293 14.70 -6.82 22.69
C TYR A 293 16.10 -7.16 23.19
N GLU A 294 16.21 -8.21 24.00
CA GLU A 294 17.48 -8.81 24.41
C GLU A 294 17.77 -10.06 23.57
N LEU A 295 18.88 -10.03 22.85
CA LEU A 295 19.23 -10.98 21.79
C LEU A 295 20.09 -12.12 22.30
N ARG A 296 20.00 -13.26 21.60
CA ARG A 296 20.84 -14.45 21.82
C ARG A 296 21.83 -14.62 20.67
N ASP A 297 22.89 -15.37 20.90
CA ASP A 297 23.89 -15.69 19.87
C ASP A 297 23.35 -16.49 18.67
N THR A 298 22.16 -17.08 18.80
CA THR A 298 21.43 -17.72 17.70
C THR A 298 20.67 -16.74 16.80
N ASP A 299 20.48 -15.49 17.23
CA ASP A 299 19.78 -14.48 16.45
C ASP A 299 20.72 -13.86 15.40
N CYS A 300 20.17 -13.59 14.21
CA CYS A 300 20.89 -12.85 13.17
C CYS A 300 20.48 -11.38 13.23
N VAL A 301 21.47 -10.48 13.24
CA VAL A 301 21.25 -9.04 13.26
C VAL A 301 21.91 -8.36 12.09
N ILE A 302 21.39 -7.18 11.79
CA ILE A 302 22.06 -6.20 10.95
C ILE A 302 22.60 -5.15 11.92
N ALA A 303 23.89 -4.86 11.83
CA ALA A 303 24.58 -4.00 12.79
C ALA A 303 25.62 -3.15 12.07
N ASP A 304 25.98 -2.02 12.66
CA ASP A 304 27.11 -1.21 12.24
C ASP A 304 28.18 -1.17 13.36
N GLU A 305 29.10 -0.20 13.31
CA GLU A 305 30.12 -0.03 14.34
C GLU A 305 29.58 0.51 15.67
N LYS A 306 28.41 1.15 15.66
CA LYS A 306 27.75 1.72 16.84
C LYS A 306 26.89 0.69 17.57
N GLY A 307 26.21 -0.20 16.84
CA GLY A 307 25.36 -1.21 17.45
C GLY A 307 24.45 -1.97 16.48
N VAL A 308 23.42 -2.60 17.03
CA VAL A 308 22.41 -3.32 16.26
C VAL A 308 21.43 -2.33 15.62
N LEU A 309 21.27 -2.45 14.31
CA LEU A 309 20.34 -1.68 13.48
C LEU A 309 18.99 -2.39 13.32
N GLY A 310 18.91 -3.68 13.62
CA GLY A 310 17.67 -4.44 13.57
C GLY A 310 17.87 -5.95 13.67
N LEU A 311 16.78 -6.66 13.94
CA LEU A 311 16.70 -8.10 13.89
C LEU A 311 16.47 -8.52 12.43
N ALA A 312 17.45 -9.21 11.86
CA ALA A 312 17.53 -9.44 10.41
C ALA A 312 16.29 -10.16 9.89
N GLY A 313 15.65 -9.61 8.85
CA GLY A 313 14.45 -10.18 8.24
C GLY A 313 13.18 -10.17 9.11
N ILE A 314 13.21 -9.55 10.30
CA ILE A 314 12.09 -9.58 11.26
C ILE A 314 11.63 -8.17 11.63
N MET A 315 12.52 -7.33 12.17
CA MET A 315 12.15 -6.01 12.69
C MET A 315 13.34 -5.03 12.63
N GLY A 316 13.10 -3.84 12.09
CA GLY A 316 14.08 -2.76 12.07
C GLY A 316 14.26 -2.11 13.46
N GLY A 317 15.41 -1.50 13.68
CA GLY A 317 15.69 -0.68 14.85
C GLY A 317 15.14 0.75 14.69
N LEU A 318 14.70 1.34 15.80
CA LEU A 318 14.13 2.68 15.83
C LEU A 318 15.14 3.76 15.42
N ASP A 319 16.35 3.68 15.97
CA ASP A 319 17.39 4.71 15.82
C ASP A 319 17.89 4.86 14.38
N SER A 320 17.87 3.79 13.58
CA SER A 320 18.37 3.79 12.20
C SER A 320 17.29 3.99 11.14
N GLY A 321 16.02 4.09 11.55
CA GLY A 321 14.90 4.24 10.64
C GLY A 321 14.91 5.57 9.89
N ALA A 322 14.44 5.54 8.65
CA ALA A 322 14.20 6.73 7.84
C ALA A 322 13.00 7.54 8.38
N THR A 323 13.14 8.86 8.40
CA THR A 323 12.08 9.82 8.73
C THR A 323 11.83 10.75 7.55
N LEU A 324 10.86 11.67 7.65
CA LEU A 324 10.59 12.65 6.58
C LEU A 324 11.78 13.59 6.33
N GLU A 325 12.68 13.74 7.29
CA GLU A 325 13.89 14.57 7.21
C GLU A 325 15.09 13.84 6.60
N THR A 326 15.01 12.52 6.40
CA THR A 326 16.10 11.72 5.84
C THR A 326 16.43 12.14 4.42
N GLN A 327 17.72 12.42 4.17
CA GLN A 327 18.24 12.87 2.87
C GLN A 327 19.17 11.86 2.21
N ASN A 328 19.82 11.00 2.99
CA ASN A 328 20.68 9.95 2.47
C ASN A 328 20.16 8.62 2.98
N VAL A 329 20.04 7.63 2.10
CA VAL A 329 19.46 6.34 2.44
C VAL A 329 20.37 5.19 2.06
N LEU A 330 20.28 4.11 2.82
CA LEU A 330 20.81 2.80 2.45
C LEU A 330 19.64 1.84 2.30
N VAL A 331 19.38 1.40 1.07
CA VAL A 331 18.35 0.42 0.76
C VAL A 331 18.94 -0.97 0.89
N GLU A 332 18.31 -1.82 1.68
CA GLU A 332 18.67 -3.22 1.90
C GLU A 332 17.75 -4.14 1.08
N CYS A 333 18.36 -5.10 0.39
CA CYS A 333 17.66 -6.29 -0.10
C CYS A 333 18.48 -7.54 0.22
N ALA A 334 17.89 -8.49 0.95
CA ALA A 334 18.62 -9.66 1.44
C ALA A 334 17.78 -10.93 1.34
N TRP A 335 18.47 -12.07 1.40
CA TRP A 335 17.85 -13.38 1.60
C TRP A 335 18.32 -13.99 2.91
N PHE A 336 17.37 -14.37 3.75
CA PHE A 336 17.61 -14.99 5.05
C PHE A 336 17.13 -16.43 5.05
N GLU A 337 17.84 -17.29 5.77
CA GLU A 337 17.47 -18.69 5.93
C GLU A 337 16.13 -18.82 6.70
N PRO A 338 15.08 -19.42 6.11
CA PRO A 338 13.74 -19.39 6.67
C PRO A 338 13.59 -19.98 8.08
N VAL A 339 14.30 -21.08 8.39
CA VAL A 339 14.21 -21.73 9.70
C VAL A 339 14.78 -20.83 10.79
N ALA A 340 15.92 -20.16 10.53
CA ALA A 340 16.51 -19.21 11.44
C ALA A 340 15.56 -18.02 11.74
N ILE A 341 14.90 -17.49 10.71
CA ILE A 341 13.89 -16.43 10.87
C ILE A 341 12.70 -16.91 11.70
N ALA A 342 12.19 -18.11 11.42
CA ALA A 342 11.06 -18.68 12.17
C ALA A 342 11.39 -18.85 13.66
N LEU A 343 12.59 -19.38 13.97
CA LEU A 343 13.04 -19.62 15.34
C LEU A 343 13.27 -18.31 16.10
N SER A 344 13.91 -17.32 15.47
CA SER A 344 14.18 -16.02 16.09
C SER A 344 12.90 -15.23 16.31
N GLY A 345 12.03 -15.15 15.30
CA GLY A 345 10.74 -14.46 15.40
C GLY A 345 9.82 -15.05 16.46
N ARG A 346 9.78 -16.40 16.58
CA ARG A 346 9.02 -17.07 17.64
C ARG A 346 9.59 -16.83 19.03
N HIS A 347 10.92 -16.77 19.15
CA HIS A 347 11.55 -16.52 20.44
C HIS A 347 11.22 -15.13 20.97
N HIS A 348 11.33 -14.11 20.11
CA HIS A 348 11.04 -12.72 20.46
C HIS A 348 9.54 -12.38 20.44
N ASN A 349 8.69 -13.32 20.04
CA ASN A 349 7.23 -13.14 19.91
C ASN A 349 6.85 -11.95 19.00
N ILE A 350 7.62 -11.74 17.93
CA ILE A 350 7.40 -10.67 16.95
C ILE A 350 6.61 -11.23 15.77
N ASP A 351 5.42 -10.70 15.49
CA ASP A 351 4.66 -11.03 14.28
C ASP A 351 4.70 -9.85 13.31
N SER A 352 5.50 -9.96 12.25
CA SER A 352 5.69 -8.91 11.26
C SER A 352 5.52 -9.44 9.85
N ASP A 353 5.15 -8.55 8.93
CA ASP A 353 4.99 -8.87 7.51
C ASP A 353 6.28 -9.41 6.86
N ALA A 354 7.43 -8.88 7.29
CA ALA A 354 8.74 -9.32 6.84
C ALA A 354 9.03 -10.74 7.34
N ARG A 355 8.84 -10.98 8.65
CA ARG A 355 9.01 -12.31 9.25
C ARG A 355 8.10 -13.32 8.57
N TYR A 356 6.82 -13.01 8.41
CA TYR A 356 5.82 -13.90 7.82
C TYR A 356 6.24 -14.43 6.44
N ARG A 357 6.85 -13.56 5.62
CA ARG A 357 7.38 -13.90 4.29
C ARG A 357 8.70 -14.66 4.37
N PHE A 358 9.69 -14.14 5.09
CA PHE A 358 11.00 -14.79 5.17
C PHE A 358 10.94 -16.17 5.85
N GLU A 359 10.10 -16.36 6.87
CA GLU A 359 9.96 -17.66 7.55
C GLU A 359 9.30 -18.74 6.68
N ARG A 360 8.50 -18.34 5.69
CA ARG A 360 7.91 -19.26 4.69
C ARG A 360 8.82 -19.43 3.47
N GLY A 361 9.72 -18.47 3.24
CA GLY A 361 10.66 -18.44 2.14
C GLY A 361 10.40 -17.27 1.21
N VAL A 362 11.48 -16.66 0.74
CA VAL A 362 11.47 -15.66 -0.34
C VAL A 362 12.42 -16.17 -1.42
N ASP A 363 12.09 -15.95 -2.69
CA ASP A 363 12.92 -16.41 -3.83
C ASP A 363 14.34 -15.83 -3.75
N PRO A 364 15.41 -16.60 -3.46
CA PRO A 364 16.78 -16.07 -3.32
C PRO A 364 17.28 -15.30 -4.54
N ALA A 365 16.82 -15.65 -5.75
CA ALA A 365 17.26 -15.01 -6.99
C ALA A 365 16.69 -13.60 -7.18
N SER A 366 15.65 -13.23 -6.42
CA SER A 366 15.00 -11.93 -6.54
C SER A 366 15.67 -10.80 -5.74
N VAL A 367 16.83 -11.03 -5.12
CA VAL A 367 17.56 -10.00 -4.36
C VAL A 367 17.96 -8.83 -5.27
N ASP A 368 18.63 -9.11 -6.38
CA ASP A 368 19.08 -8.05 -7.30
C ASP A 368 17.90 -7.31 -7.94
N SER A 369 16.90 -8.05 -8.44
CA SER A 369 15.70 -7.43 -9.00
C SER A 369 14.89 -6.63 -7.97
N GLY A 370 14.88 -7.07 -6.72
CA GLY A 370 14.20 -6.38 -5.62
C GLY A 370 14.89 -5.07 -5.28
N LEU A 371 16.22 -5.08 -5.16
CA LEU A 371 17.03 -3.89 -4.97
C LEU A 371 16.86 -2.90 -6.13
N ASN A 372 16.95 -3.40 -7.37
CA ASN A 372 16.77 -2.60 -8.58
C ASN A 372 15.41 -1.90 -8.60
N LEU A 373 14.32 -2.63 -8.30
CA LEU A 373 12.97 -2.07 -8.25
C LEU A 373 12.85 -1.00 -7.16
N ALA A 374 13.41 -1.25 -5.97
CA ALA A 374 13.36 -0.28 -4.88
C ALA A 374 14.12 1.01 -5.22
N VAL A 375 15.34 0.88 -5.76
CA VAL A 375 16.13 2.04 -6.21
C VAL A 375 15.43 2.81 -7.31
N GLN A 376 14.87 2.10 -8.30
CA GLN A 376 14.10 2.72 -9.38
C GLN A 376 12.92 3.54 -8.82
N MET A 377 12.10 2.94 -7.94
CA MET A 377 10.94 3.64 -7.36
C MET A 377 11.36 4.82 -6.48
N ILE A 378 12.44 4.69 -5.71
CA ILE A 378 12.94 5.78 -4.86
C ILE A 378 13.42 6.94 -5.73
N VAL A 379 14.17 6.69 -6.80
CA VAL A 379 14.63 7.76 -7.70
C VAL A 379 13.47 8.41 -8.43
N GLU A 380 12.49 7.63 -8.89
CA GLU A 380 11.29 8.16 -9.57
C GLU A 380 10.43 9.06 -8.67
N ILE A 381 10.32 8.74 -7.37
CA ILE A 381 9.42 9.43 -6.43
C ILE A 381 10.14 10.51 -5.63
N CYS A 382 11.33 10.20 -5.13
CA CYS A 382 12.10 11.03 -4.19
C CYS A 382 13.33 11.69 -4.83
N GLY A 383 13.72 11.29 -6.04
CA GLY A 383 14.98 11.71 -6.65
C GLY A 383 16.21 11.13 -5.95
N GLY A 384 17.31 11.88 -5.97
CA GLY A 384 18.58 11.50 -5.38
C GLY A 384 19.60 10.98 -6.40
N THR A 385 20.86 10.87 -5.97
CA THR A 385 21.99 10.37 -6.76
C THR A 385 22.33 8.97 -6.31
N VAL A 386 22.37 8.02 -7.26
CA VAL A 386 22.57 6.61 -6.95
C VAL A 386 24.07 6.28 -6.85
N CYS A 387 24.48 5.69 -5.73
CA CYS A 387 25.83 5.19 -5.53
C CYS A 387 25.99 3.77 -6.10
N GLN A 388 27.23 3.31 -6.24
CA GLN A 388 27.51 1.95 -6.67
C GLN A 388 26.89 0.92 -5.69
N PRO A 389 25.99 0.03 -6.15
CA PRO A 389 25.42 -1.00 -5.29
C PRO A 389 26.49 -1.98 -4.84
N GLY A 390 26.35 -2.45 -3.61
CA GLY A 390 27.19 -3.49 -3.02
C GLY A 390 26.42 -4.80 -2.87
N ALA A 391 27.14 -5.92 -2.95
CA ALA A 391 26.64 -7.23 -2.57
C ALA A 391 27.70 -7.94 -1.71
N ALA A 392 27.25 -8.61 -0.65
CA ALA A 392 28.08 -9.42 0.23
C ALA A 392 27.41 -10.78 0.50
N GLY A 393 28.24 -11.75 0.88
CA GLY A 393 27.85 -13.15 1.00
C GLY A 393 28.26 -13.98 -0.21
N GLY A 394 28.38 -15.30 -0.01
CA GLY A 394 28.71 -16.23 -1.08
C GLY A 394 27.49 -16.41 -1.97
N GLY A 395 27.46 -15.70 -3.10
CA GLY A 395 26.30 -15.65 -3.98
C GLY A 395 25.70 -17.03 -4.24
N ALA A 396 24.37 -17.10 -4.24
CA ALA A 396 23.66 -18.14 -4.95
C ALA A 396 23.98 -17.97 -6.45
N GLN A 397 25.15 -18.48 -6.88
CA GLN A 397 25.37 -18.78 -8.28
C GLN A 397 24.33 -19.83 -8.64
N GLY A 398 23.22 -19.36 -9.22
CA GLY A 398 22.30 -20.21 -9.94
C GLY A 398 23.13 -21.07 -10.88
N GLY A 399 23.07 -22.38 -10.67
CA GLY A 399 23.61 -23.33 -11.63
C GLY A 399 23.01 -23.01 -12.99
N LYS A 400 23.91 -22.85 -13.98
CA LYS A 400 23.57 -22.78 -15.39
C LYS A 400 22.62 -23.88 -15.83
#